data_AF-A0A6P7F9Q3-F1
#
_entry.id   AF-A0A6P7F9Q3-F1
#
_cell.length_a   1.000
_cell.length_b   1.000
_cell.length_c   1.000
_cell.angle_alpha   90.00
_cell.angle_beta   90.00
_cell.angle_gamma   90.00
#
_symmetry.space_group_name_H-M   'P 1'
#
loop_
_entity.id
_entity.type
_entity.pdbx_description
1 polymer ?
#
loop_
_entity_poly.entity_id
_entity_poly.type
_entity_poly.pdbx_seq_one_letter_code
_entity_poly.pdbx_strand_id
1 'polypeptide(L)'
;MIAKGHHALRMVEETEFKELIKMVSHCPNYQLPSRKKLSENLLVKTHQQIAEELQIKINNAQAVCLTTDAWTSRANESYIAVTAHYIDEHSKLCSSTLGCIQYNERHSAENMFNFLKNIMKEWQISHKIAAVVSDNAPNILLTVKMGNWTSVGCFAHSLNLVVQKSKRTISDTLAKVKSIVEYFKRSTQGLRKLQDAQRQMKLPLLKLKQEVSTRWNSSFEMLDRILKIKDAIITTTALLRNDLSMQQDDWDIIEEEVFLGLGFGLSERPAISGAQ
;
A
#
# COMPACT_ATOMS: atom_id res chain seq x y z
N MET A 1 -26.27 -6.65 -12.61
CA MET A 1 -25.74 -5.69 -11.61
C MET A 1 -24.31 -5.31 -11.94
N ILE A 2 -23.36 -6.25 -11.86
CA ILE A 2 -21.91 -5.94 -11.94
C ILE A 2 -21.50 -5.22 -13.23
N ALA A 3 -21.85 -5.78 -14.41
CA ALA A 3 -21.51 -5.16 -15.69
C ALA A 3 -22.19 -3.80 -15.93
N LYS A 4 -23.48 -3.67 -15.57
CA LYS A 4 -24.24 -2.42 -15.74
C LYS A 4 -23.86 -1.33 -14.73
N GLY A 5 -23.46 -1.71 -13.51
CA GLY A 5 -23.06 -0.80 -12.43
C GLY A 5 -21.55 -0.59 -12.31
N HIS A 6 -20.77 -1.18 -13.22
CA HIS A 6 -19.31 -1.11 -13.23
C HIS A 6 -18.65 -1.50 -11.89
N HIS A 7 -19.23 -2.46 -11.18
CA HIS A 7 -18.68 -2.96 -9.92
C HIS A 7 -17.51 -3.92 -10.17
N ALA A 8 -16.63 -4.05 -9.16
CA ALA A 8 -15.55 -5.03 -9.20
C ALA A 8 -16.12 -6.46 -9.21
N LEU A 9 -15.52 -7.35 -10.02
CA LEU A 9 -15.93 -8.76 -10.09
C LEU A 9 -15.81 -9.45 -8.72
N ARG A 10 -14.84 -9.04 -7.89
CA ARG A 10 -14.60 -9.56 -6.54
C ARG A 10 -15.80 -9.42 -5.60
N MET A 11 -16.74 -8.52 -5.88
CA MET A 11 -17.93 -8.30 -5.04
C MET A 11 -18.71 -9.60 -4.75
N VAL A 12 -18.76 -10.56 -5.68
CA VAL A 12 -19.46 -11.84 -5.46
C VAL A 12 -18.76 -12.78 -4.49
N GLU A 13 -17.49 -12.51 -4.18
CA GLU A 13 -16.68 -13.28 -3.26
C GLU A 13 -16.70 -12.71 -1.84
N GLU A 14 -17.05 -11.44 -1.69
CA GLU A 14 -17.12 -10.72 -0.40
C GLU A 14 -18.13 -11.37 0.55
N THR A 15 -17.67 -11.67 1.77
CA THR A 15 -18.45 -12.39 2.79
C THR A 15 -19.70 -11.61 3.18
N GLU A 16 -19.54 -10.31 3.41
CA GLU A 16 -20.58 -9.38 3.83
C GLU A 16 -21.65 -9.21 2.74
N PHE A 17 -21.25 -9.22 1.47
CA PHE A 17 -22.19 -9.19 0.35
C PHE A 17 -23.01 -10.48 0.26
N LYS A 18 -22.38 -11.65 0.42
CA LYS A 18 -23.09 -12.94 0.47
C LYS A 18 -24.07 -13.01 1.63
N GLU A 19 -23.67 -12.53 2.80
CA GLU A 19 -24.53 -12.46 3.99
C GLU A 19 -25.73 -11.54 3.76
N LEU A 20 -25.52 -10.35 3.20
CA LEU A 20 -26.60 -9.44 2.83
C LEU A 20 -27.60 -10.12 1.89
N ILE A 21 -27.14 -10.76 0.82
CA ILE A 21 -28.00 -11.46 -0.14
C ILE A 21 -28.79 -12.59 0.56
N LYS A 22 -28.13 -13.35 1.44
CA LYS A 22 -28.79 -14.39 2.25
C LYS A 22 -29.85 -13.77 3.17
N MET A 23 -29.57 -12.68 3.88
CA MET A 23 -30.55 -12.04 4.75
C MET A 23 -31.77 -11.55 3.97
N VAL A 24 -31.54 -10.90 2.83
CA VAL A 24 -32.61 -10.38 1.95
C VAL A 24 -33.43 -11.52 1.36
N SER A 25 -32.82 -12.65 0.98
CA SER A 25 -33.57 -13.80 0.42
C SER A 25 -34.54 -14.43 1.41
N HIS A 26 -34.31 -14.27 2.72
CA HIS A 26 -35.21 -14.73 3.78
C HIS A 26 -36.25 -13.67 4.20
N CYS A 27 -36.23 -12.48 3.61
CA CYS A 27 -37.12 -11.36 3.94
C CYS A 27 -37.76 -10.80 2.66
N PRO A 28 -38.82 -11.45 2.13
CA PRO A 28 -39.40 -11.14 0.83
C PRO A 28 -39.95 -9.70 0.69
N ASN A 29 -40.28 -9.04 1.81
CA ASN A 29 -40.75 -7.65 1.84
C ASN A 29 -39.66 -6.65 2.27
N TYR A 30 -38.38 -7.04 2.26
CA TYR A 30 -37.29 -6.16 2.63
C TYR A 30 -37.14 -5.03 1.60
N GLN A 31 -37.18 -3.78 2.08
CA GLN A 31 -36.94 -2.60 1.27
C GLN A 31 -35.55 -2.06 1.56
N LEU A 32 -34.73 -1.93 0.51
CA LEU A 32 -33.41 -1.31 0.63
C LEU A 32 -33.53 0.14 1.14
N PRO A 33 -32.67 0.57 2.07
CA PRO A 33 -32.63 1.97 2.48
C PRO A 33 -32.24 2.86 1.30
N SER A 34 -32.79 4.06 1.26
CA SER A 34 -32.33 5.09 0.32
C SER A 34 -30.89 5.49 0.62
N ARG A 35 -30.17 6.04 -0.37
CA ARG A 35 -28.82 6.59 -0.18
C ARG A 35 -28.76 7.53 1.02
N LYS A 36 -29.74 8.44 1.14
CA LYS A 36 -29.85 9.40 2.24
C LYS A 36 -29.99 8.70 3.59
N LYS A 37 -30.90 7.73 3.71
CA LYS A 37 -31.10 6.97 4.95
C LYS A 37 -29.86 6.17 5.33
N LEU A 38 -29.16 5.61 4.35
CA LEU A 38 -27.91 4.90 4.57
C LEU A 38 -26.81 5.84 5.07
N SER A 39 -26.55 6.95 4.36
CA SER A 39 -25.42 7.85 4.66
C SER A 39 -25.63 8.72 5.89
N GLU A 40 -26.83 9.27 6.09
CA GLU A 40 -27.09 10.28 7.13
C GLU A 40 -27.61 9.67 8.44
N ASN A 41 -27.98 8.39 8.45
CA ASN A 41 -28.56 7.75 9.64
C ASN A 41 -27.87 6.42 9.96
N LEU A 42 -28.01 5.41 9.09
CA LEU A 42 -27.53 4.06 9.40
C LEU A 42 -26.01 4.02 9.61
N LEU A 43 -25.23 4.59 8.67
CA LEU A 43 -23.78 4.62 8.78
C LEU A 43 -23.29 5.49 9.94
N VAL A 44 -23.92 6.63 10.20
CA VAL A 44 -23.58 7.50 11.35
C VAL A 44 -23.79 6.75 12.66
N LYS A 45 -24.94 6.08 12.80
CA LYS A 45 -25.25 5.28 13.99
C LYS A 45 -24.30 4.11 14.17
N THR A 46 -24.05 3.34 13.11
CA THR A 46 -23.11 2.21 13.17
C THR A 46 -21.69 2.66 13.47
N HIS A 47 -21.24 3.78 12.87
CA HIS A 47 -19.94 4.37 13.17
C HIS A 47 -19.83 4.75 14.65
N GLN A 48 -20.84 5.45 15.20
CA GLN A 48 -20.85 5.83 16.60
C GLN A 48 -20.78 4.60 17.53
N GLN A 49 -21.59 3.57 17.25
CA GLN A 49 -21.58 2.33 18.04
C GLN A 49 -20.20 1.65 18.02
N ILE A 50 -19.60 1.50 16.84
CA ILE A 50 -18.26 0.90 16.70
C ILE A 50 -17.21 1.78 17.40
N ALA A 51 -17.29 3.10 17.29
CA ALA A 51 -16.35 4.01 17.93
C ALA A 51 -16.42 3.90 19.47
N GLU A 52 -17.63 3.84 20.04
CA GLU A 52 -17.86 3.64 21.48
C GLU A 52 -17.30 2.29 21.95
N GLU A 53 -17.55 1.19 21.22
CA GLU A 53 -17.01 -0.14 21.52
C GLU A 53 -15.48 -0.17 21.47
N LEU A 54 -14.89 0.45 20.44
CA LEU A 54 -13.44 0.54 20.28
C LEU A 54 -12.83 1.39 21.40
N GLN A 55 -13.47 2.50 21.77
CA GLN A 55 -13.00 3.35 22.85
C GLN A 55 -12.95 2.59 24.18
N ILE A 56 -13.96 1.76 24.48
CA ILE A 56 -13.96 0.88 25.66
C ILE A 56 -12.78 -0.09 25.61
N LYS A 57 -12.59 -0.79 24.48
CA LYS A 57 -11.51 -1.77 24.32
C LYS A 57 -10.11 -1.14 24.47
N ILE A 58 -9.89 0.01 23.84
CA ILE A 58 -8.61 0.72 23.92
C ILE A 58 -8.38 1.24 25.34
N ASN A 59 -9.41 1.78 26.00
CA ASN A 59 -9.29 2.27 27.38
C ASN A 59 -9.01 1.15 28.39
N ASN A 60 -9.37 -0.09 28.12
CA ASN A 60 -9.00 -1.23 28.96
C ASN A 60 -7.54 -1.66 28.78
N ALA A 61 -6.87 -1.24 27.71
CA ALA A 61 -5.46 -1.53 27.51
C ALA A 61 -4.57 -0.84 28.54
N GLN A 62 -3.47 -1.48 28.91
CA GLN A 62 -2.46 -0.89 29.81
C GLN A 62 -1.61 0.17 29.11
N ALA A 63 -1.28 -0.06 27.84
CA ALA A 63 -0.47 0.83 27.02
C ALA A 63 -0.95 0.77 25.56
N VAL A 64 -0.75 1.87 24.84
CA VAL A 64 -1.12 2.03 23.44
C VAL A 64 0.08 2.54 22.65
N CYS A 65 0.39 1.88 21.54
CA CYS A 65 1.32 2.38 20.53
C CYS A 65 0.52 2.94 19.37
N LEU A 66 0.90 4.11 18.85
CA LEU A 66 0.27 4.67 17.66
C LEU A 66 1.14 4.40 16.45
N THR A 67 0.55 4.04 15.31
CA THR A 67 1.17 4.25 14.00
C THR A 67 0.51 5.46 13.36
N THR A 68 1.31 6.26 12.66
CA THR A 68 0.80 7.36 11.85
C THR A 68 1.47 7.39 10.48
N ASP A 69 0.66 7.59 9.46
CA ASP A 69 1.10 7.69 8.07
C ASP A 69 0.37 8.85 7.39
N ALA A 70 1.09 9.59 6.57
CA ALA A 70 0.58 10.74 5.85
C ALA A 70 0.93 10.61 4.37
N TRP A 71 -0.06 10.77 3.50
CA TRP A 71 0.12 10.61 2.06
C TRP A 71 -0.72 11.61 1.27
N THR A 72 -0.30 11.85 0.03
CA THR A 72 -1.07 12.61 -0.94
C THR A 72 -1.77 11.65 -1.89
N SER A 73 -3.08 11.80 -2.04
CA SER A 73 -3.92 11.01 -2.94
C SER A 73 -3.63 11.37 -4.40
N ARG A 74 -4.12 10.54 -5.32
CA ARG A 74 -4.03 10.84 -6.77
C ARG A 74 -4.85 12.05 -7.19
N ALA A 75 -5.81 12.48 -6.35
CA ALA A 75 -6.57 13.70 -6.52
C ALA A 75 -5.84 14.93 -5.95
N ASN A 76 -4.57 14.79 -5.53
CA ASN A 76 -3.76 15.82 -4.90
C ASN A 76 -4.32 16.29 -3.55
N GLU A 77 -4.98 15.39 -2.83
CA GLU A 77 -5.52 15.65 -1.49
C GLU A 77 -4.63 14.98 -0.46
N SER A 78 -4.31 15.71 0.60
CA SER A 78 -3.50 15.17 1.69
C SER A 78 -4.37 14.43 2.70
N TYR A 79 -3.90 13.28 3.17
CA TYR A 79 -4.51 12.50 4.23
C TYR A 79 -3.51 12.17 5.32
N ILE A 80 -4.01 12.02 6.54
CA ILE A 80 -3.27 11.43 7.66
C ILE A 80 -4.14 10.37 8.33
N ALA A 81 -3.52 9.23 8.62
CA ALA A 81 -4.13 8.17 9.40
C ALA A 81 -3.40 7.98 10.73
N VAL A 82 -4.18 7.59 11.74
CA VAL A 82 -3.68 7.19 13.06
C VAL A 82 -4.34 5.88 13.43
N THR A 83 -3.53 4.88 13.77
CA THR A 83 -4.00 3.57 14.23
C THR A 83 -3.40 3.28 15.60
N ALA A 84 -4.25 2.91 16.56
CA ALA A 84 -3.85 2.42 17.86
C ALA A 84 -3.57 0.93 17.80
N HIS A 85 -2.46 0.52 18.42
CA HIS A 85 -2.05 -0.86 18.62
C HIS A 85 -1.92 -1.11 20.12
N TYR A 86 -2.57 -2.17 20.61
CA TYR A 86 -2.64 -2.48 22.03
C TYR A 86 -2.82 -3.98 22.24
N ILE A 87 -2.50 -4.43 23.45
CA ILE A 87 -2.77 -5.81 23.89
C ILE A 87 -4.07 -5.78 24.70
N ASP A 88 -5.02 -6.64 24.33
CA ASP A 88 -6.28 -6.79 25.07
C ASP A 88 -6.12 -7.69 26.31
N GLU A 89 -7.22 -7.87 27.05
CA GLU A 89 -7.27 -8.72 28.26
C GLU A 89 -6.97 -10.21 27.99
N HIS A 90 -7.03 -10.65 26.73
CA HIS A 90 -6.72 -12.01 26.30
C HIS A 90 -5.30 -12.14 25.72
N SER A 91 -4.43 -11.15 25.96
CA SER A 91 -3.07 -11.11 25.43
C SER A 91 -2.99 -11.12 23.90
N LYS A 92 -4.04 -10.63 23.22
CA LYS A 92 -4.08 -10.55 21.76
C LYS A 92 -3.71 -9.14 21.30
N LEU A 93 -2.86 -9.08 20.27
CA LEU A 93 -2.57 -7.83 19.58
C LEU A 93 -3.79 -7.35 18.80
N CYS A 94 -4.31 -6.19 19.20
CA CYS A 94 -5.42 -5.50 18.57
C CYS A 94 -4.92 -4.24 17.86
N SER A 95 -5.58 -3.90 16.75
CA SER A 95 -5.31 -2.69 15.97
C SER A 95 -6.63 -2.00 15.64
N SER A 96 -6.71 -0.70 15.87
CA SER A 96 -7.93 0.08 15.67
C SER A 96 -7.59 1.44 15.07
N THR A 97 -8.12 1.72 13.89
CA THR A 97 -7.93 3.02 13.23
C THR A 97 -8.73 4.07 13.98
N LEU A 98 -8.02 5.03 14.57
CA LEU A 98 -8.60 6.12 15.35
C LEU A 98 -9.12 7.25 14.46
N GLY A 99 -8.49 7.41 13.30
CA GLY A 99 -8.88 8.40 12.32
C GLY A 99 -8.13 8.22 11.01
N CYS A 100 -8.80 8.51 9.90
CA CYS A 100 -8.23 8.69 8.58
C CYS A 100 -8.92 9.92 7.99
N ILE A 101 -8.26 11.06 8.07
CA ILE A 101 -8.87 12.34 7.73
C ILE A 101 -8.10 13.04 6.62
N GLN A 102 -8.83 13.82 5.83
CA GLN A 102 -8.22 14.78 4.93
C GLN A 102 -7.52 15.85 5.77
N TYR A 103 -6.23 16.03 5.53
CA TYR A 103 -5.38 16.95 6.27
C TYR A 103 -5.10 18.17 5.41
N ASN A 104 -5.93 19.20 5.57
CA ASN A 104 -5.88 20.42 4.75
C ASN A 104 -4.82 21.43 5.22
N GLU A 105 -4.20 21.20 6.37
CA GLU A 105 -3.17 22.07 6.91
C GLU A 105 -1.78 21.76 6.33
N ARG A 106 -0.85 22.69 6.53
CA ARG A 106 0.56 22.39 6.30
C ARG A 106 1.01 21.30 7.27
N HIS A 107 1.81 20.37 6.78
CA HIS A 107 2.42 19.28 7.55
C HIS A 107 3.58 19.77 8.42
N SER A 108 3.39 20.89 9.12
CA SER A 108 4.37 21.38 10.10
C SER A 108 4.33 20.50 11.35
N ALA A 109 5.45 20.45 12.08
CA ALA A 109 5.55 19.69 13.31
C ALA A 109 4.48 20.11 14.35
N GLU A 110 4.17 21.41 14.43
CA GLU A 110 3.18 21.99 15.34
C GLU A 110 1.75 21.54 15.02
N ASN A 111 1.36 21.60 13.75
CA ASN A 111 0.02 21.20 13.32
C ASN A 111 -0.18 19.70 13.54
N MET A 112 0.81 18.89 13.17
CA MET A 112 0.78 17.44 13.38
C MET A 112 0.76 17.09 14.87
N PHE A 113 1.45 17.85 15.72
CA PHE A 113 1.40 17.69 17.17
C PHE A 113 0.00 17.97 17.72
N ASN A 114 -0.61 19.09 17.33
CA ASN A 114 -1.97 19.41 17.75
C ASN A 114 -2.98 18.37 17.27
N PHE A 115 -2.82 17.87 16.03
CA PHE A 115 -3.65 16.81 15.47
C PHE A 115 -3.56 15.53 16.30
N LEU A 116 -2.35 14.99 16.53
CA LEU A 116 -2.17 13.77 17.32
C LEU A 116 -2.68 13.96 18.75
N LYS A 117 -2.41 15.11 19.37
CA LYS A 117 -2.90 15.45 20.72
C LYS A 117 -4.43 15.47 20.79
N ASN A 118 -5.09 16.01 19.77
CA ASN A 118 -6.55 16.05 19.69
C ASN A 118 -7.14 14.64 19.53
N ILE A 119 -6.57 13.81 18.65
CA ILE A 119 -6.97 12.40 18.50
C ILE A 119 -6.79 11.65 19.83
N MET A 120 -5.63 11.78 20.50
CA MET A 120 -5.40 11.13 21.79
C MET A 120 -6.40 11.59 22.86
N LYS A 121 -6.79 12.86 22.85
CA LYS A 121 -7.78 13.43 23.77
C LYS A 121 -9.19 12.91 23.47
N GLU A 122 -9.60 12.89 22.21
CA GLU A 122 -10.90 12.40 21.76
C GLU A 122 -11.10 10.93 22.18
N TRP A 123 -10.06 10.12 21.98
CA TRP A 123 -10.06 8.71 22.36
C TRP A 123 -9.76 8.45 23.84
N GLN A 124 -9.42 9.50 24.62
CA GLN A 124 -9.11 9.45 26.06
C GLN A 124 -7.86 8.64 26.43
N ILE A 125 -6.89 8.55 25.52
CA ILE A 125 -5.70 7.69 25.64
C ILE A 125 -4.38 8.45 25.88
N SER A 126 -4.42 9.77 26.04
CA SER A 126 -3.21 10.61 26.13
C SER A 126 -2.20 10.17 27.19
N HIS A 127 -2.66 9.53 28.27
CA HIS A 127 -1.85 9.08 29.41
C HIS A 127 -1.29 7.65 29.23
N LYS A 128 -1.63 6.96 28.13
CA LYS A 128 -1.28 5.55 27.87
C LYS A 128 -0.37 5.36 26.67
N ILE A 129 0.07 6.45 26.04
CA ILE A 129 0.89 6.39 24.83
C ILE A 129 2.30 5.90 25.20
N ALA A 130 2.62 4.66 24.81
CA ALA A 130 3.94 4.08 24.99
C ALA A 130 4.92 4.53 23.90
N ALA A 131 4.47 4.55 22.64
CA ALA A 131 5.27 4.95 21.50
C ALA A 131 4.43 5.44 20.32
N VAL A 132 5.07 6.21 19.44
CA VAL A 132 4.54 6.62 18.13
C VAL A 132 5.49 6.11 17.05
N VAL A 133 4.95 5.30 16.14
CA VAL A 133 5.62 4.73 14.99
C VAL A 133 5.32 5.58 13.76
N SER A 134 6.35 6.01 13.05
CA SER A 134 6.22 6.84 11.85
C SER A 134 7.31 6.57 10.81
N ASP A 135 7.20 7.18 9.64
CA ASP A 135 8.15 7.03 8.52
C ASP A 135 9.50 7.74 8.70
N ASN A 136 9.79 8.29 9.88
CA ASN A 136 10.97 9.11 10.18
C ASN A 136 11.09 10.42 9.39
N ALA A 137 10.00 10.94 8.79
CA ALA A 137 10.05 12.26 8.18
C ALA A 137 10.44 13.34 9.23
N PRO A 138 11.19 14.39 8.85
CA PRO A 138 11.69 15.38 9.82
C PRO A 138 10.60 16.01 10.68
N ASN A 139 9.45 16.34 10.08
CA ASN A 139 8.36 16.99 10.79
C ASN A 139 7.69 16.07 11.81
N ILE A 140 7.46 14.79 11.50
CA ILE A 140 6.85 13.85 12.46
C ILE A 140 7.82 13.53 13.61
N LEU A 141 9.13 13.47 13.36
CA LEU A 141 10.11 13.30 14.44
C LEU A 141 10.10 14.48 15.41
N LEU A 142 9.99 15.71 14.89
CA LEU A 142 9.83 16.90 15.71
C LEU A 142 8.51 16.89 16.47
N THR A 143 7.40 16.52 15.82
CA THR A 143 6.08 16.35 16.46
C THR A 143 6.14 15.40 17.66
N VAL A 144 6.75 14.22 17.48
CA VAL A 144 6.85 13.20 18.53
C VAL A 144 7.71 13.70 19.69
N LYS A 145 8.80 14.41 19.37
CA LYS A 145 9.66 15.07 20.37
C LYS A 145 8.92 16.17 21.15
N MET A 146 8.10 16.99 20.47
CA MET A 146 7.27 18.02 21.11
C MET A 146 6.26 17.43 22.10
N GLY A 147 5.72 16.25 21.79
CA GLY A 147 4.82 15.53 22.68
C GLY A 147 5.50 14.73 23.79
N ASN A 148 6.83 14.72 23.83
CA ASN A 148 7.61 13.89 24.75
C ASN A 148 7.21 12.40 24.69
N TRP A 149 6.87 11.92 23.49
CA TRP A 149 6.53 10.51 23.26
C TRP A 149 7.75 9.74 22.75
N THR A 150 7.80 8.43 23.02
CA THR A 150 8.82 7.56 22.46
C THR A 150 8.64 7.45 20.94
N SER A 151 9.67 7.75 20.16
CA SER A 151 9.65 7.58 18.70
C SER A 151 10.18 6.21 18.32
N VAL A 152 9.47 5.53 17.42
CA VAL A 152 9.91 4.29 16.80
C VAL A 152 9.87 4.46 15.28
N GLY A 153 10.98 4.23 14.61
CA GLY A 153 11.03 4.36 13.16
C GLY A 153 10.36 3.20 12.44
N CYS A 154 9.68 3.48 11.34
CA CYS A 154 9.12 2.47 10.47
C CYS A 154 10.24 1.60 9.87
N PHE A 155 10.21 0.31 10.19
CA PHE A 155 11.17 -0.65 9.66
C PHE A 155 11.12 -0.74 8.13
N ALA A 156 9.93 -0.76 7.54
CA ALA A 156 9.76 -0.83 6.09
C ALA A 156 10.34 0.40 5.37
N HIS A 157 10.18 1.59 5.96
CA HIS A 157 10.81 2.81 5.43
C HIS A 157 12.34 2.74 5.55
N SER A 158 12.84 2.33 6.71
CA SER A 158 14.28 2.17 6.95
C SER A 158 14.91 1.18 5.96
N LEU A 159 14.25 0.05 5.71
CA LEU A 159 14.65 -0.93 4.70
C LEU A 159 14.61 -0.31 3.29
N ASN A 160 13.58 0.47 2.96
CA ASN A 160 13.54 1.20 1.70
C ASN A 160 14.74 2.12 1.55
N LEU A 161 15.14 2.87 2.57
CA LEU A 161 16.30 3.75 2.50
C LEU A 161 17.60 2.99 2.24
N VAL A 162 17.80 1.83 2.89
CA VAL A 162 18.96 0.96 2.67
C VAL A 162 18.99 0.48 1.22
N VAL A 163 17.86 -0.05 0.73
CA VAL A 163 17.72 -0.54 -0.64
C VAL A 163 17.90 0.59 -1.67
N GLN A 164 17.36 1.78 -1.43
CA GLN A 164 17.57 2.92 -2.32
C GLN A 164 19.04 3.37 -2.38
N LYS A 165 19.78 3.21 -1.29
CA LYS A 165 21.21 3.52 -1.25
C LYS A 165 22.04 2.47 -1.99
N SER A 166 21.71 1.18 -1.87
CA SER A 166 22.43 0.10 -2.58
C SER A 166 22.21 0.13 -4.09
N LYS A 167 21.02 0.54 -4.55
CA LYS A 167 20.71 0.71 -5.99
C LYS A 167 21.65 1.64 -6.76
N ARG A 168 22.38 2.53 -6.07
CA ARG A 168 23.35 3.42 -6.71
C ARG A 168 24.45 2.66 -7.44
N THR A 169 24.76 1.44 -6.99
CA THR A 169 25.77 0.58 -7.62
C THR A 169 25.31 0.05 -8.99
N ILE A 170 24.01 -0.11 -9.18
CA ILE A 170 23.40 -0.66 -10.41
C ILE A 170 22.52 0.38 -11.13
N SER A 171 22.79 1.68 -10.92
CA SER A 171 21.91 2.77 -11.37
C SER A 171 21.72 2.77 -12.88
N ASP A 172 22.77 2.42 -13.63
CA ASP A 172 22.79 2.50 -15.08
C ASP A 172 21.94 1.37 -15.70
N THR A 173 22.10 0.15 -15.18
CA THR A 173 21.25 -0.99 -15.55
C THR A 173 19.79 -0.73 -15.19
N LEU A 174 19.51 -0.19 -13.99
CA LEU A 174 18.16 0.21 -13.61
C LEU A 174 17.56 1.28 -14.52
N ALA A 175 18.36 2.26 -14.96
CA ALA A 175 17.92 3.30 -15.88
C ALA A 175 17.53 2.70 -17.24
N LYS A 176 18.35 1.79 -17.79
CA LYS A 176 18.05 1.08 -19.04
C LYS A 176 16.75 0.27 -18.94
N VAL A 177 16.59 -0.52 -17.87
CA VAL A 177 15.37 -1.29 -17.62
C VAL A 177 14.14 -0.37 -17.52
N LYS A 178 14.26 0.77 -16.83
CA LYS A 178 13.17 1.76 -16.75
C LYS A 178 12.79 2.30 -18.12
N SER A 179 13.75 2.64 -18.97
CA SER A 179 13.49 3.13 -20.33
C SER A 179 12.77 2.09 -21.19
N ILE A 180 13.14 0.80 -21.06
CA ILE A 180 12.45 -0.31 -21.72
C ILE A 180 10.99 -0.40 -21.22
N VAL A 181 10.78 -0.42 -19.91
CA VAL A 181 9.44 -0.49 -19.32
C VAL A 181 8.58 0.70 -19.73
N GLU A 182 9.13 1.91 -19.70
CA GLU A 182 8.45 3.14 -20.10
C GLU A 182 8.03 3.11 -21.57
N TYR A 183 8.91 2.64 -22.46
CA TYR A 183 8.60 2.48 -23.88
C TYR A 183 7.40 1.55 -24.08
N PHE A 184 7.42 0.35 -23.50
CA PHE A 184 6.34 -0.63 -23.66
C PHE A 184 5.03 -0.23 -22.96
N LYS A 185 5.10 0.60 -21.92
CA LYS A 185 3.90 1.17 -21.28
C LYS A 185 3.25 2.28 -22.09
N ARG A 186 4.03 3.04 -22.87
CA ARG A 186 3.53 4.15 -23.71
C ARG A 186 3.15 3.71 -25.13
N SER A 187 3.85 2.72 -25.69
CA SER A 187 3.65 2.26 -27.06
C SER A 187 2.66 1.10 -27.14
N THR A 188 1.46 1.35 -27.65
CA THR A 188 0.45 0.30 -27.89
C THR A 188 0.94 -0.73 -28.91
N GLN A 189 1.65 -0.29 -29.95
CA GLN A 189 2.24 -1.18 -30.96
C GLN A 189 3.40 -2.01 -30.38
N GLY A 190 4.27 -1.38 -29.59
CA GLY A 190 5.37 -2.06 -28.91
C GLY A 190 4.86 -3.12 -27.94
N LEU A 191 3.84 -2.80 -27.15
CA LEU A 191 3.22 -3.74 -26.22
C LEU A 191 2.59 -4.95 -26.94
N ARG A 192 1.91 -4.74 -28.07
CA ARG A 192 1.35 -5.83 -28.87
C ARG A 192 2.44 -6.75 -29.40
N LYS A 193 3.51 -6.18 -29.97
CA LYS A 193 4.65 -6.98 -30.46
C LYS A 193 5.35 -7.76 -29.35
N LEU A 194 5.50 -7.18 -28.16
CA LEU A 194 6.03 -7.87 -27.00
C LEU A 194 5.15 -9.07 -26.60
N GLN A 195 3.83 -8.88 -26.57
CA GLN A 195 2.88 -9.97 -26.30
C GLN A 195 2.94 -11.07 -27.36
N ASP A 196 3.10 -10.71 -28.63
CA ASP A 196 3.23 -11.67 -29.72
C ASP A 196 4.54 -12.45 -29.63
N ALA A 197 5.66 -11.79 -29.31
CA ALA A 197 6.93 -12.45 -29.03
C ALA A 197 6.82 -13.43 -27.86
N GLN A 198 6.17 -13.02 -26.75
CA GLN A 198 5.90 -13.91 -25.62
C GLN A 198 5.10 -15.15 -26.04
N ARG A 199 4.06 -15.00 -26.87
CA ARG A 199 3.27 -16.14 -27.39
C ARG A 199 4.09 -17.06 -28.27
N GLN A 200 4.85 -16.50 -29.21
CA GLN A 200 5.68 -17.26 -30.15
C GLN A 200 6.73 -18.10 -29.42
N MET A 201 7.33 -17.53 -28.37
CA MET A 201 8.32 -18.20 -27.52
C MET A 201 7.71 -19.08 -26.43
N LYS A 202 6.37 -19.21 -26.37
CA LYS A 202 5.63 -19.95 -25.33
C LYS A 202 5.92 -19.48 -23.90
N LEU A 203 6.22 -18.20 -23.73
CA LEU A 203 6.42 -17.55 -22.43
C LEU A 203 5.06 -17.11 -21.83
N PRO A 204 4.94 -16.99 -20.49
CA PRO A 204 3.73 -16.49 -19.87
C PRO A 204 3.46 -15.03 -20.29
N LEU A 205 2.19 -14.69 -20.53
CA LEU A 205 1.75 -13.34 -20.89
C LEU A 205 1.77 -12.39 -19.69
N LEU A 206 2.97 -11.94 -19.34
CA LEU A 206 3.25 -11.05 -18.23
C LEU A 206 3.32 -9.58 -18.67
N LYS A 207 2.65 -8.69 -17.92
CA LYS A 207 2.79 -7.22 -18.09
C LYS A 207 4.06 -6.72 -17.40
N LEU A 208 4.79 -5.79 -18.01
CA LEU A 208 5.95 -5.17 -17.35
C LEU A 208 5.55 -4.37 -16.10
N LYS A 209 6.39 -4.43 -15.06
CA LYS A 209 6.22 -3.70 -13.81
C LYS A 209 7.13 -2.47 -13.81
N GLN A 210 6.66 -1.36 -13.25
CA GLN A 210 7.46 -0.15 -13.09
C GLN A 210 7.89 -0.05 -11.63
N GLU A 211 9.15 0.37 -11.42
CA GLU A 211 9.62 0.72 -10.08
C GLU A 211 8.79 1.84 -9.46
N VAL A 212 8.57 1.75 -8.13
CA VAL A 212 8.00 2.79 -7.29
C VAL A 212 9.00 3.10 -6.17
N SER A 213 9.60 4.29 -6.19
CA SER A 213 10.71 4.66 -5.27
C SER A 213 10.37 4.54 -3.77
N THR A 214 9.09 4.69 -3.41
CA THR A 214 8.60 4.56 -2.03
C THR A 214 8.34 3.11 -1.60
N ARG A 215 8.48 2.13 -2.50
CA ARG A 215 8.31 0.70 -2.22
C ARG A 215 9.61 -0.05 -2.46
N TRP A 216 10.22 -0.51 -1.36
CA TRP A 216 11.55 -1.10 -1.35
C TRP A 216 11.72 -2.28 -2.31
N ASN A 217 10.69 -3.12 -2.45
CA ASN A 217 10.70 -4.31 -3.29
C ASN A 217 10.39 -4.04 -4.77
N SER A 218 10.01 -2.83 -5.16
CA SER A 218 9.50 -2.56 -6.52
C SER A 218 10.56 -2.67 -7.62
N SER A 219 11.84 -2.38 -7.32
CA SER A 219 12.94 -2.61 -8.26
C SER A 219 13.14 -4.09 -8.51
N PHE A 220 13.19 -4.89 -7.44
CA PHE A 220 13.27 -6.34 -7.56
C PHE A 220 12.10 -6.88 -8.40
N GLU A 221 10.87 -6.46 -8.12
CA GLU A 221 9.71 -6.91 -8.89
C GLU A 221 9.79 -6.51 -10.38
N MET A 222 10.42 -5.37 -10.71
CA MET A 222 10.68 -4.93 -12.09
C MET A 222 11.76 -5.79 -12.76
N LEU A 223 12.86 -6.06 -12.05
CA LEU A 223 13.98 -6.89 -12.52
C LEU A 223 13.57 -8.35 -12.72
N ASP A 224 12.91 -8.96 -11.72
CA ASP A 224 12.36 -10.32 -11.82
C ASP A 224 11.38 -10.43 -13.00
N ARG A 225 10.55 -9.39 -13.20
CA ARG A 225 9.59 -9.38 -14.32
C ARG A 225 10.28 -9.32 -15.67
N ILE A 226 11.30 -8.48 -15.86
CA ILE A 226 11.97 -8.36 -17.15
C ILE A 226 12.79 -9.62 -17.45
N LEU A 227 13.41 -10.21 -16.42
CA LEU A 227 14.19 -11.45 -16.55
C LEU A 227 13.33 -12.64 -16.98
N LYS A 228 12.12 -12.79 -16.40
CA LYS A 228 11.16 -13.84 -16.79
C LYS A 228 10.73 -13.81 -18.25
N ILE A 229 10.90 -12.68 -18.94
CA ILE A 229 10.56 -12.51 -20.36
C ILE A 229 11.75 -11.98 -21.18
N LYS A 230 12.98 -12.26 -20.72
CA LYS A 230 14.26 -11.78 -21.28
C LYS A 230 14.30 -11.90 -22.81
N ASP A 231 14.08 -13.09 -23.35
CA ASP A 231 14.19 -13.36 -24.79
C ASP A 231 13.18 -12.56 -25.62
N ALA A 232 11.95 -12.42 -25.12
CA ALA A 232 10.91 -11.64 -25.77
C ALA A 232 11.24 -10.14 -25.74
N ILE A 233 11.86 -9.65 -24.67
CA ILE A 233 12.34 -8.27 -24.56
C ILE A 233 13.45 -8.04 -25.58
N ILE A 234 14.52 -8.83 -25.55
CA ILE A 234 15.68 -8.70 -26.45
C ILE A 234 15.23 -8.66 -27.92
N THR A 235 14.41 -9.63 -28.31
CA THR A 235 13.92 -9.73 -29.70
C THR A 235 13.08 -8.52 -30.09
N THR A 236 12.16 -8.10 -29.23
CA THR A 236 11.27 -6.98 -29.53
C THR A 236 11.99 -5.64 -29.54
N THR A 237 12.93 -5.42 -28.62
CA THR A 237 13.74 -4.19 -28.60
C THR A 237 14.67 -4.12 -29.80
N ALA A 238 15.33 -5.22 -30.19
CA ALA A 238 16.17 -5.24 -31.39
C ALA A 238 15.40 -4.87 -32.66
N LEU A 239 14.13 -5.31 -32.77
CA LEU A 239 13.28 -5.01 -33.93
C LEU A 239 12.68 -3.61 -33.96
N LEU A 240 12.46 -2.98 -32.79
CA LEU A 240 11.67 -1.75 -32.69
C LEU A 240 12.43 -0.53 -32.18
N ARG A 241 13.38 -0.75 -31.27
CA ARG A 241 14.10 0.27 -30.50
C ARG A 241 15.47 -0.28 -30.11
N ASN A 242 16.32 -0.46 -31.11
CA ASN A 242 17.66 -1.03 -30.90
C ASN A 242 18.54 -0.17 -29.99
N ASP A 243 18.22 1.13 -29.88
CA ASP A 243 18.83 2.06 -28.92
C ASP A 243 18.50 1.73 -27.45
N LEU A 244 17.48 0.90 -27.19
CA LEU A 244 17.15 0.38 -25.86
C LEU A 244 17.70 -1.03 -25.61
N SER A 245 18.57 -1.54 -26.48
CA SER A 245 19.22 -2.84 -26.27
C SER A 245 20.13 -2.82 -25.05
N MET A 246 20.12 -3.91 -24.28
CA MET A 246 20.99 -4.10 -23.12
C MET A 246 22.14 -5.04 -23.48
N GLN A 247 23.30 -4.80 -22.89
CA GLN A 247 24.48 -5.64 -23.07
C GLN A 247 24.40 -6.88 -22.18
N GLN A 248 25.29 -7.87 -22.40
CA GLN A 248 25.32 -9.07 -21.57
C GLN A 248 25.57 -8.74 -20.09
N ASP A 249 26.50 -7.85 -19.80
CA ASP A 249 26.80 -7.38 -18.44
C ASP A 249 25.55 -6.81 -17.72
N ASP A 250 24.66 -6.12 -18.45
CA ASP A 250 23.41 -5.62 -17.87
C ASP A 250 22.50 -6.77 -17.43
N TRP A 251 22.44 -7.85 -18.22
CA TRP A 251 21.64 -9.02 -17.89
C TRP A 251 22.24 -9.83 -16.73
N ASP A 252 23.56 -9.94 -16.67
CA ASP A 252 24.26 -10.63 -15.59
C ASP A 252 24.01 -9.93 -14.24
N ILE A 253 24.06 -8.58 -14.22
CA ILE A 253 23.68 -7.77 -13.05
C ILE A 253 22.21 -8.05 -12.65
N ILE A 254 21.30 -8.10 -13.62
CA ILE A 254 19.87 -8.37 -13.33
C ILE A 254 19.69 -9.76 -12.72
N GLU A 255 20.39 -10.77 -13.25
CA GLU A 255 20.32 -12.15 -12.76
C GLU A 255 20.86 -12.25 -11.32
N GLU A 256 21.99 -11.61 -11.03
CA GLU A 256 22.58 -11.55 -9.68
C GLU A 256 21.63 -10.85 -8.68
N GLU A 257 21.09 -9.68 -9.04
CA GLU A 257 20.18 -8.92 -8.18
C GLU A 257 18.86 -9.66 -7.91
N VAL A 258 18.33 -10.36 -8.91
CA VAL A 258 17.15 -11.21 -8.73
C VAL A 258 17.50 -12.40 -7.82
N PHE A 259 18.64 -13.04 -8.03
CA PHE A 259 19.09 -14.15 -7.17
C PHE A 259 19.23 -13.72 -5.71
N LEU A 260 19.89 -12.59 -5.44
CA LEU A 260 20.02 -12.02 -4.10
C LEU A 260 18.65 -11.70 -3.50
N GLY A 261 17.75 -11.08 -4.28
CA GLY A 261 16.40 -10.75 -3.83
C GLY A 261 15.57 -11.98 -3.43
N LEU A 262 15.69 -13.09 -4.17
CA LEU A 262 15.06 -14.36 -3.81
C LEU A 262 15.59 -14.89 -2.47
N GLY A 263 16.88 -14.73 -2.19
CA GLY A 263 17.50 -15.08 -0.91
C GLY A 263 16.92 -14.31 0.30
N PHE A 264 16.36 -13.12 0.07
CA PHE A 264 15.64 -12.34 1.10
C PHE A 264 14.14 -12.64 1.18
N GLY A 265 13.65 -13.70 0.53
CA GLY A 265 12.24 -14.10 0.56
C GLY A 265 11.31 -13.20 -0.24
N LEU A 266 11.84 -12.44 -1.21
CA LEU A 266 11.04 -11.53 -2.04
C LEU A 266 10.17 -12.23 -3.09
N SER A 267 10.34 -13.53 -3.33
CA SER A 267 9.62 -14.29 -4.37
C SER A 267 8.17 -14.62 -4.03
N GLU A 268 7.76 -14.61 -2.77
CA GLU A 268 6.45 -15.13 -2.39
C GLU A 268 5.80 -14.19 -1.38
N ARG A 269 4.86 -13.35 -1.87
CA ARG A 269 3.80 -12.88 -0.98
C ARG A 269 2.82 -14.03 -0.82
N PRO A 270 2.61 -14.62 0.37
CA PRO A 270 1.26 -15.05 0.69
C PRO A 270 0.37 -13.82 0.51
N ALA A 271 -0.79 -13.99 -0.12
CA ALA A 271 -1.76 -12.93 -0.25
C ALA A 271 -2.16 -12.44 1.16
N ILE A 272 -1.50 -11.40 1.67
CA ILE A 272 -1.98 -10.65 2.82
C ILE A 272 -3.16 -9.84 2.30
N SER A 273 -4.32 -10.50 2.26
CA SER A 273 -5.60 -9.85 2.17
C SER A 273 -5.87 -9.16 3.51
N GLY A 274 -5.63 -7.86 3.57
CA GLY A 274 -5.97 -7.03 4.73
C GLY A 274 -5.09 -5.79 4.78
N ALA A 275 -5.72 -4.64 4.92
CA ALA A 275 -5.13 -3.29 4.89
C ALA A 275 -4.71 -2.75 3.52
N GLN A 276 -5.70 -2.51 2.66
CA GLN A 276 -5.88 -1.23 1.97
C GLN A 276 -7.36 -0.99 1.71
#